data_AF-A0A957DPG6-F1
#
_entry.id   AF-A0A957DPG6-F1
#
_cell.length_a   1.000
_cell.length_b   1.000
_cell.length_c   1.000
_cell.angle_alpha   90.00
_cell.angle_beta   90.00
_cell.angle_gamma   90.00
#
_symmetry.space_group_name_H-M   'P 1'
#
loop_
_entity.id
_entity.type
_entity.pdbx_description
1 polymer ?
#
loop_
_entity_poly.entity_id
_entity_poly.type
_entity_poly.pdbx_seq_one_letter_code
_entity_poly.pdbx_strand_id
1 'polypeptide(L)'
;MLTLTRSRFLAIAIVLLAAFAFLTLNVSPAAAEPGITIQKYTNGEDADVPTGPVVPVGSEVIWTYEVTNTGQLDLYLVVVTDDQGVNVSCPKTSLLAGESMTCTGTGIAEAGQYANIGCVDVYRGDGSHVLNACDPSHYYGETPPPPPPSGGGEGCTPGYWKQEHHFDSWVGYSPSDSFDAIFGVTYGGSLIDAANAKGGKENALARHAVAALLNASSSVDYYYTTNDIVNMVQAAFANGDFNGTKDMFEYQNELGCPLN
;
A
#
# COMPACT_ATOMS: atom_id res chain seq x y z
N MET A 1 10.55 -89.24 -56.32
CA MET A 1 9.61 -90.38 -56.26
C MET A 1 10.10 -91.31 -55.16
N LEU A 2 9.56 -91.21 -53.94
CA LEU A 2 9.34 -92.35 -53.03
C LEU A 2 8.48 -91.91 -51.85
N THR A 3 7.46 -92.72 -51.62
CA THR A 3 6.38 -92.67 -50.63
C THR A 3 6.80 -93.28 -49.28
N LEU A 4 5.92 -93.14 -48.26
CA LEU A 4 5.57 -94.04 -47.12
C LEU A 4 5.36 -93.22 -45.83
N THR A 5 4.13 -92.97 -45.36
CA THR A 5 3.13 -93.78 -44.60
C THR A 5 3.26 -93.74 -43.06
N ARG A 6 2.08 -93.60 -42.44
CA ARG A 6 1.71 -93.35 -41.03
C ARG A 6 2.23 -94.35 -39.99
N SER A 7 2.34 -93.90 -38.72
CA SER A 7 1.88 -94.69 -37.56
C SER A 7 1.48 -93.82 -36.36
N ARG A 8 0.50 -94.30 -35.58
CA ARG A 8 -0.19 -93.66 -34.44
C ARG A 8 0.44 -94.10 -33.10
N PHE A 9 0.34 -93.25 -32.06
CA PHE A 9 -0.14 -93.55 -30.68
C PHE A 9 0.50 -92.64 -29.59
N LEU A 10 -0.31 -91.67 -29.14
CA LEU A 10 -0.59 -91.17 -27.78
C LEU A 10 0.52 -91.13 -26.69
N ALA A 11 0.91 -89.92 -26.27
CA ALA A 11 1.23 -89.59 -24.89
C ALA A 11 0.81 -88.13 -24.57
N ILE A 12 0.27 -87.96 -23.37
CA ILE A 12 -0.37 -86.77 -22.80
C ILE A 12 0.67 -85.67 -22.52
N ALA A 13 0.42 -84.45 -23.02
CA ALA A 13 0.90 -83.20 -22.41
C ALA A 13 0.05 -82.04 -22.95
N ILE A 14 -0.90 -81.55 -22.15
CA ILE A 14 -1.61 -80.29 -22.44
C ILE A 14 -0.57 -79.17 -22.34
N VAL A 15 -0.43 -78.47 -23.46
CA VAL A 15 0.40 -77.28 -23.64
C VAL A 15 -0.18 -76.13 -22.83
N LEU A 16 0.57 -75.62 -21.85
CA LEU A 16 0.46 -74.22 -21.43
C LEU A 16 1.89 -73.66 -21.36
N LEU A 17 2.45 -73.33 -22.52
CA LEU A 17 3.69 -72.58 -22.61
C LEU A 17 3.39 -71.15 -22.14
N ALA A 18 4.07 -70.72 -21.08
CA ALA A 18 4.08 -69.34 -20.65
C ALA A 18 4.58 -68.43 -21.78
N ALA A 19 3.81 -67.40 -22.10
CA ALA A 19 4.29 -66.24 -22.85
C ALA A 19 3.64 -64.99 -22.29
N PHE A 20 4.00 -64.65 -21.04
CA PHE A 20 3.91 -63.26 -20.60
C PHE A 20 5.04 -62.51 -21.32
N ALA A 21 4.70 -61.88 -22.45
CA ALA A 21 5.56 -60.87 -23.04
C ALA A 21 5.55 -59.67 -22.08
N PHE A 22 6.60 -59.53 -21.27
CA PHE A 22 6.90 -58.25 -20.62
C PHE A 22 7.28 -57.28 -21.74
N LEU A 23 6.32 -56.45 -22.16
CA LEU A 23 6.64 -55.25 -22.92
C LEU A 23 7.33 -54.29 -21.93
N THR A 24 8.66 -54.32 -21.89
CA THR A 24 9.43 -53.29 -21.17
C THR A 24 9.23 -51.99 -21.94
N LEU A 25 8.27 -51.16 -21.50
CA LEU A 25 8.21 -49.76 -21.92
C LEU A 25 9.54 -49.12 -21.50
N ASN A 26 10.43 -48.88 -22.46
CA ASN A 26 11.60 -48.04 -22.25
C ASN A 26 11.14 -46.58 -22.18
N VAL A 27 10.55 -46.19 -21.06
CA VAL A 27 10.34 -44.78 -20.75
C VAL A 27 11.72 -44.24 -20.40
N SER A 28 12.31 -43.44 -21.28
CA SER A 28 13.49 -42.64 -20.90
C SER A 28 13.06 -41.75 -19.74
N PRO A 29 13.81 -41.71 -18.62
CA PRO A 29 13.46 -40.80 -17.53
C PRO A 29 13.44 -39.38 -18.08
N ALA A 30 12.40 -38.62 -17.74
CA ALA A 30 12.32 -37.20 -18.07
C ALA A 30 13.56 -36.50 -17.52
N ALA A 31 14.14 -35.58 -18.30
CA ALA A 31 15.26 -34.78 -17.83
C ALA A 31 14.81 -33.95 -16.61
N ALA A 32 15.70 -33.78 -15.63
CA ALA A 32 15.44 -32.92 -14.48
C ALA A 32 15.48 -31.45 -14.93
N GLU A 33 14.41 -30.72 -14.64
CA GLU A 33 14.25 -29.33 -15.09
C GLU A 33 14.54 -28.34 -13.95
N PRO A 34 15.20 -27.20 -14.25
CA PRO A 34 15.38 -26.11 -13.29
C PRO A 34 14.10 -25.26 -13.18
N GLY A 35 13.88 -24.62 -12.01
CA GLY A 35 12.71 -23.75 -11.79
C GLY A 35 12.91 -22.82 -10.61
N ILE A 36 12.43 -21.59 -10.71
CA ILE A 36 12.54 -20.57 -9.66
C ILE A 36 11.26 -19.74 -9.62
N THR A 37 10.83 -19.35 -8.42
CA THR A 37 9.77 -18.36 -8.22
C THR A 37 10.23 -17.33 -7.19
N ILE A 38 9.59 -16.16 -7.22
CA ILE A 38 9.74 -15.10 -6.23
C ILE A 38 8.34 -14.57 -5.91
N GLN A 39 8.05 -14.34 -4.63
CA GLN A 39 6.90 -13.56 -4.18
C GLN A 39 7.42 -12.42 -3.30
N LYS A 40 6.91 -11.22 -3.55
CA LYS A 40 7.29 -9.99 -2.88
C LYS A 40 6.12 -9.49 -2.04
N TYR A 41 6.45 -8.99 -0.86
CA TYR A 41 5.49 -8.41 0.05
C TYR A 41 5.93 -7.01 0.46
N THR A 42 4.96 -6.13 0.69
CA THR A 42 5.17 -4.83 1.30
C THR A 42 4.54 -4.84 2.68
N ASN A 43 5.36 -4.68 3.74
CA ASN A 43 4.94 -4.75 5.14
C ASN A 43 4.14 -6.04 5.49
N GLY A 44 4.48 -7.15 4.83
CA GLY A 44 3.85 -8.46 5.02
C GLY A 44 2.61 -8.71 4.16
N GLU A 45 2.15 -7.73 3.38
CA GLU A 45 1.02 -7.89 2.47
C GLU A 45 1.49 -8.20 1.05
N ASP A 46 0.79 -9.14 0.39
CA ASP A 46 0.91 -9.40 -1.04
C ASP A 46 0.22 -8.24 -1.77
N ALA A 47 1.03 -7.42 -2.42
CA ALA A 47 0.61 -6.13 -2.96
C ALA A 47 0.80 -6.06 -4.48
N ASP A 48 0.52 -7.15 -5.18
CA ASP A 48 0.64 -7.27 -6.64
C ASP A 48 -0.13 -6.21 -7.43
N VAL A 49 -1.20 -5.65 -6.85
CA VAL A 49 -2.13 -4.74 -7.52
C VAL A 49 -2.23 -3.41 -6.76
N PRO A 50 -2.26 -2.26 -7.47
CA PRO A 50 -2.58 -0.98 -6.85
C PRO A 50 -3.94 -0.99 -6.13
N THR A 51 -4.09 -0.31 -5.01
CA THR A 51 -3.12 0.64 -4.43
C THR A 51 -2.04 0.02 -3.55
N GLY A 52 -2.17 -1.26 -3.19
CA GLY A 52 -1.39 -1.88 -2.11
C GLY A 52 -1.76 -1.33 -0.71
N PRO A 53 -1.01 -1.69 0.35
CA PRO A 53 -1.21 -1.14 1.69
C PRO A 53 -1.01 0.38 1.71
N VAL A 54 -1.75 1.05 2.59
CA VAL A 54 -1.53 2.47 2.88
C VAL A 54 -0.41 2.60 3.91
N VAL A 55 0.63 3.38 3.58
CA VAL A 55 1.78 3.58 4.46
C VAL A 55 1.94 5.08 4.71
N PRO A 56 2.06 5.54 5.97
CA PRO A 56 2.26 6.95 6.23
C PRO A 56 3.60 7.43 5.66
N VAL A 57 3.60 8.53 4.92
CA VAL A 57 4.81 9.14 4.35
C VAL A 57 5.87 9.34 5.43
N GLY A 58 7.12 8.96 5.13
CA GLY A 58 8.22 9.00 6.09
C GLY A 58 8.35 7.77 6.99
N SER A 59 7.37 6.85 6.97
CA SER A 59 7.46 5.59 7.70
C SER A 59 8.37 4.58 6.99
N GLU A 60 8.93 3.65 7.75
CA GLU A 60 9.69 2.53 7.20
C GLU A 60 8.77 1.60 6.40
N VAL A 61 9.24 1.22 5.21
CA VAL A 61 8.67 0.16 4.39
C VAL A 61 9.62 -1.02 4.42
N ILE A 62 9.09 -2.19 4.77
CA ILE A 62 9.82 -3.46 4.77
C ILE A 62 9.35 -4.28 3.57
N TRP A 63 10.29 -4.59 2.67
CA TRP A 63 10.06 -5.54 1.59
C TRP A 63 10.63 -6.91 1.95
N THR A 64 9.83 -7.95 1.76
CA THR A 64 10.29 -9.34 1.86
C THR A 64 10.14 -10.03 0.53
N TYR A 65 11.16 -10.80 0.12
CA TYR A 65 11.21 -11.53 -1.13
C TYR A 65 11.38 -13.02 -0.81
N GLU A 66 10.31 -13.80 -0.96
CA GLU A 66 10.34 -15.25 -0.79
C GLU A 66 10.73 -15.91 -2.12
N VAL A 67 11.95 -16.44 -2.17
CA VAL A 67 12.49 -17.09 -3.35
C VAL A 67 12.46 -18.61 -3.14
N THR A 68 11.89 -19.34 -4.08
CA THR A 68 11.74 -20.81 -3.99
C THR A 68 12.28 -21.49 -5.24
N ASN A 69 13.18 -22.46 -5.05
CA ASN A 69 13.59 -23.37 -6.13
C ASN A 69 12.50 -24.42 -6.34
N THR A 70 11.70 -24.24 -7.38
CA THR A 70 10.60 -25.14 -7.74
C THR A 70 11.04 -26.30 -8.66
N GLY A 71 12.32 -26.30 -9.07
CA GLY A 71 12.90 -27.31 -9.94
C GLY A 71 13.41 -28.56 -9.22
N GLN A 72 13.99 -29.45 -10.01
CA GLN A 72 14.58 -30.71 -9.55
C GLN A 72 16.12 -30.66 -9.47
N LEU A 73 16.71 -29.50 -9.78
CA LEU A 73 18.15 -29.26 -9.80
C LEU A 73 18.51 -28.18 -8.78
N ASP A 74 19.67 -28.34 -8.14
CA ASP A 74 20.23 -27.30 -7.27
C ASP A 74 20.59 -26.06 -8.09
N LEU A 75 20.26 -24.89 -7.56
CA LEU A 75 20.54 -23.59 -8.16
C LEU A 75 21.69 -22.90 -7.43
N TYR A 76 22.57 -22.27 -8.20
CA TYR A 76 23.73 -21.53 -7.73
C TYR A 76 23.69 -20.10 -8.30
N LEU A 77 24.39 -19.17 -7.66
CA LEU A 77 24.43 -17.76 -8.06
C LEU A 77 23.02 -17.16 -8.21
N VAL A 78 22.17 -17.41 -7.21
CA VAL A 78 20.84 -16.81 -7.09
C VAL A 78 20.99 -15.38 -6.58
N VAL A 79 20.51 -14.41 -7.36
CA VAL A 79 20.62 -12.97 -7.08
C VAL A 79 19.24 -12.35 -7.15
N VAL A 80 18.87 -11.56 -6.14
CA VAL A 80 17.62 -10.79 -6.13
C VAL A 80 17.94 -9.31 -6.35
N THR A 81 17.17 -8.67 -7.21
CA THR A 81 17.25 -7.25 -7.56
C THR A 81 15.88 -6.58 -7.45
N ASP A 82 15.88 -5.25 -7.40
CA ASP A 82 14.67 -4.43 -7.35
C ASP A 82 14.83 -3.23 -8.31
N ASP A 83 13.79 -2.93 -9.08
CA ASP A 83 13.82 -1.91 -10.13
C ASP A 83 13.88 -0.47 -9.60
N GLN A 84 13.54 -0.25 -8.33
CA GLN A 84 13.66 1.04 -7.65
C GLN A 84 15.00 1.19 -6.90
N GLY A 85 15.92 0.23 -7.07
CA GLY A 85 17.26 0.30 -6.48
C GLY A 85 17.31 -0.02 -4.99
N VAL A 86 16.29 -0.73 -4.47
CA VAL A 86 16.32 -1.24 -3.09
C VAL A 86 17.52 -2.19 -2.92
N ASN A 87 18.29 -1.99 -1.84
CA ASN A 87 19.38 -2.90 -1.49
C ASN A 87 18.82 -4.18 -0.86
N VAL A 88 18.69 -5.24 -1.65
CA VAL A 88 18.15 -6.53 -1.22
C VAL A 88 19.23 -7.41 -0.60
N SER A 89 19.00 -7.86 0.64
CA SER A 89 19.90 -8.76 1.38
C SER A 89 19.31 -10.16 1.44
N CYS A 90 20.01 -11.14 0.86
CA CYS A 90 19.65 -12.55 0.90
C CYS A 90 20.60 -13.35 1.82
N PRO A 91 20.10 -14.34 2.59
CA PRO A 91 20.95 -15.16 3.47
C PRO A 91 21.76 -16.21 2.70
N LYS A 92 21.42 -16.48 1.44
CA LYS A 92 22.02 -17.51 0.60
C LYS A 92 22.17 -17.00 -0.83
N THR A 93 23.05 -17.65 -1.58
CA THR A 93 23.22 -17.45 -3.03
C THR A 93 23.03 -18.76 -3.80
N SER A 94 22.53 -19.80 -3.13
CA SER A 94 22.25 -21.12 -3.69
C SER A 94 21.04 -21.73 -2.99
N LEU A 95 20.25 -22.50 -3.72
CA LEU A 95 19.06 -23.19 -3.23
C LEU A 95 19.07 -24.63 -3.73
N LEU A 96 18.98 -25.59 -2.82
CA LEU A 96 18.73 -26.98 -3.17
C LEU A 96 17.36 -27.13 -3.84
N ALA A 97 17.15 -28.24 -4.57
CA ALA A 97 15.83 -28.56 -5.12
C ALA A 97 14.74 -28.51 -4.02
N GLY A 98 13.70 -27.69 -4.23
CA GLY A 98 12.61 -27.49 -3.27
C GLY A 98 12.92 -26.56 -2.09
N GLU A 99 14.12 -25.98 -2.01
CA GLU A 99 14.49 -25.07 -0.94
C GLU A 99 14.02 -23.63 -1.19
N SER A 100 13.69 -22.92 -0.10
CA SER A 100 13.36 -21.50 -0.13
C SER A 100 14.31 -20.66 0.72
N MET A 101 14.37 -19.37 0.40
CA MET A 101 14.97 -18.33 1.24
C MET A 101 14.13 -17.07 1.25
N THR A 102 14.23 -16.30 2.32
CA THR A 102 13.63 -14.96 2.41
C THR A 102 14.73 -13.92 2.37
N CYS A 103 14.70 -13.06 1.36
CA CYS A 103 15.52 -11.86 1.30
C CYS A 103 14.73 -10.65 1.83
N THR A 104 15.43 -9.61 2.28
CA THR A 104 14.81 -8.40 2.82
C THR A 104 15.41 -7.13 2.22
N GLY A 105 14.60 -6.08 2.16
CA GLY A 105 15.02 -4.72 1.84
C GLY A 105 14.19 -3.72 2.63
N THR A 106 14.70 -2.51 2.82
CA THR A 106 14.01 -1.43 3.56
C THR A 106 14.09 -0.12 2.80
N GLY A 107 13.10 0.74 3.04
CA GLY A 107 13.00 2.08 2.45
C GLY A 107 12.09 2.98 3.27
N ILE A 108 11.89 4.20 2.79
CA ILE A 108 11.02 5.20 3.41
C ILE A 108 9.86 5.49 2.46
N ALA A 109 8.64 5.48 2.97
CA ALA A 109 7.45 5.72 2.15
C ALA A 109 7.44 7.15 1.59
N GLU A 110 7.28 7.27 0.27
CA GLU A 110 7.09 8.52 -0.45
C GLU A 110 5.59 8.81 -0.65
N ALA A 111 5.21 10.06 -0.89
CA ALA A 111 3.81 10.43 -1.06
C ALA A 111 3.21 9.90 -2.38
N GLY A 112 1.99 9.37 -2.31
CA GLY A 112 1.22 8.91 -3.47
C GLY A 112 1.42 7.43 -3.81
N GLN A 113 0.97 7.03 -5.01
CA GLN A 113 1.07 5.64 -5.46
C GLN A 113 2.51 5.28 -5.77
N TYR A 114 3.00 4.22 -5.12
CA TYR A 114 4.30 3.61 -5.38
C TYR A 114 4.13 2.22 -5.99
N ALA A 115 5.08 1.84 -6.84
CA ALA A 115 5.19 0.51 -7.44
C ALA A 115 6.67 0.11 -7.53
N ASN A 116 6.98 -1.15 -7.21
CA ASN A 116 8.31 -1.73 -7.45
C ASN A 116 8.25 -3.22 -7.78
N ILE A 117 9.12 -3.67 -8.67
CA ILE A 117 9.21 -5.05 -9.13
C ILE A 117 10.50 -5.67 -8.58
N GLY A 118 10.36 -6.75 -7.81
CA GLY A 118 11.49 -7.58 -7.40
C GLY A 118 11.74 -8.68 -8.41
N CYS A 119 12.98 -8.89 -8.83
CA CYS A 119 13.35 -9.97 -9.75
C CYS A 119 14.43 -10.86 -9.13
N VAL A 120 14.29 -12.17 -9.30
CA VAL A 120 15.34 -13.16 -9.03
C VAL A 120 15.93 -13.64 -10.35
N ASP A 121 17.26 -13.60 -10.42
CA ASP A 121 18.04 -14.16 -11.52
C ASP A 121 18.93 -15.29 -11.02
N VAL A 122 19.14 -16.30 -11.88
CA VAL A 122 20.02 -17.43 -11.60
C VAL A 122 21.06 -17.54 -12.70
N TYR A 123 22.33 -17.70 -12.31
CA TYR A 123 23.45 -17.82 -13.23
C TYR A 123 24.21 -19.13 -13.05
N ARG A 124 24.93 -19.58 -14.09
CA ARG A 124 25.94 -20.65 -13.95
C ARG A 124 27.30 -20.07 -13.59
N GLY A 125 28.22 -20.93 -13.17
CA GLY A 125 29.61 -20.54 -12.85
C GLY A 125 30.40 -19.92 -14.01
N ASP A 126 29.93 -20.07 -15.25
CA ASP A 126 30.46 -19.40 -16.45
C ASP A 126 29.83 -18.02 -16.71
N GLY A 127 28.93 -17.56 -15.84
CA GLY A 127 28.18 -16.31 -15.97
C GLY A 127 26.96 -16.38 -16.88
N SER A 128 26.62 -17.54 -17.45
CA SER A 128 25.41 -17.67 -18.28
C SER A 128 24.14 -17.55 -17.43
N HIS A 129 23.21 -16.71 -17.87
CA HIS A 129 21.88 -16.59 -17.26
C HIS A 129 21.04 -17.84 -17.54
N VAL A 130 20.28 -18.31 -16.54
CA VAL A 130 19.55 -19.58 -16.57
C VAL A 130 18.06 -19.38 -16.39
N LEU A 131 17.69 -18.66 -15.33
CA LEU A 131 16.30 -18.45 -14.93
C LEU A 131 16.11 -16.99 -14.52
N ASN A 132 14.91 -16.49 -14.74
CA ASN A 132 14.42 -15.23 -14.22
C ASN A 132 12.97 -15.41 -13.76
N ALA A 133 12.63 -14.81 -12.62
CA ALA A 133 11.25 -14.61 -12.19
C ALA A 133 11.14 -13.23 -11.55
N CYS A 134 10.02 -12.56 -11.72
CA CYS A 134 9.78 -11.24 -11.17
C CYS A 134 8.38 -11.16 -10.55
N ASP A 135 8.24 -10.30 -9.55
CA ASP A 135 7.00 -10.12 -8.80
C ASP A 135 6.79 -8.63 -8.43
N PRO A 136 5.63 -8.03 -8.77
CA PRO A 136 5.35 -6.63 -8.48
C PRO A 136 4.94 -6.41 -7.03
N SER A 137 5.05 -5.18 -6.55
CA SER A 137 4.50 -4.76 -5.26
C SER A 137 4.15 -3.28 -5.30
N HIS A 138 3.18 -2.88 -4.48
CA HIS A 138 2.64 -1.52 -4.45
C HIS A 138 2.45 -1.05 -3.01
N TYR A 139 2.42 0.26 -2.82
CA TYR A 139 1.81 0.89 -1.64
C TYR A 139 1.26 2.27 -2.01
N TYR A 140 0.42 2.83 -1.15
CA TYR A 140 0.02 4.24 -1.25
C TYR A 140 0.54 5.02 -0.06
N GLY A 141 1.43 5.98 -0.33
CA GLY A 141 1.97 6.88 0.66
C GLY A 141 0.98 7.95 1.04
N GLU A 142 0.33 7.80 2.18
CA GLU A 142 -0.58 8.80 2.71
C GLU A 142 0.19 9.78 3.59
N THR A 143 0.14 11.07 3.28
CA THR A 143 0.73 12.09 4.14
C THR A 143 -0.02 12.08 5.48
N PRO A 144 0.65 11.85 6.62
CA PRO A 144 0.00 11.93 7.91
C PRO A 144 -0.66 13.31 8.03
N PRO A 145 -1.86 13.40 8.64
CA PRO A 145 -2.36 14.70 9.08
C PRO A 145 -1.29 15.33 10.01
N PRO A 146 -1.12 16.67 9.99
CA PRO A 146 -0.18 17.35 10.88
C PRO A 146 -0.35 16.86 12.32
N PRO A 147 0.73 16.53 13.06
CA PRO A 147 0.61 16.10 14.44
C PRO A 147 0.00 17.21 15.30
N PRO A 148 -0.79 16.86 16.33
CA PRO A 148 -1.22 17.82 17.35
C PRO A 148 -0.09 18.66 17.93
N PRO A 149 -0.21 20.00 18.00
CA PRO A 149 0.39 20.76 19.07
C PRO A 149 -0.22 20.33 20.41
N SER A 150 0.52 20.47 21.52
CA SER A 150 0.00 20.20 22.87
C SER A 150 -1.02 21.28 23.27
N GLY A 151 -2.30 20.99 23.08
CA GLY A 151 -3.47 21.82 23.39
C GLY A 151 -4.73 21.21 22.78
N GLY A 152 -5.92 21.74 23.08
CA GLY A 152 -7.17 21.25 22.49
C GLY A 152 -8.05 20.46 23.46
N GLY A 153 -8.90 21.20 24.16
CA GLY A 153 -9.99 20.65 24.97
C GLY A 153 -11.27 21.50 24.92
N GLU A 154 -11.24 22.63 24.23
CA GLU A 154 -12.32 23.61 24.21
C GLU A 154 -12.59 24.09 22.77
N GLY A 155 -13.84 24.46 22.50
CA GLY A 155 -14.26 24.98 21.20
C GLY A 155 -15.68 25.52 21.21
N CYS A 156 -15.83 26.75 20.73
CA CYS A 156 -17.11 27.40 20.49
C CYS A 156 -17.57 27.15 19.05
N THR A 157 -18.83 26.74 18.89
CA THR A 157 -19.41 26.39 17.58
C THR A 157 -19.52 27.60 16.64
N PRO A 158 -19.67 27.41 15.32
CA PRO A 158 -20.06 28.50 14.42
C PRO A 158 -21.34 29.22 14.85
N GLY A 159 -22.22 28.54 15.59
CA GLY A 159 -23.44 29.09 16.14
C GLY A 159 -23.21 30.17 17.19
N TYR A 160 -22.15 30.03 18.01
CA TYR A 160 -21.71 31.04 18.99
C TYR A 160 -21.15 32.26 18.26
N TRP A 161 -20.12 32.04 17.44
CA TRP A 161 -19.33 33.13 16.84
C TRP A 161 -20.11 34.06 15.90
N LYS A 162 -21.19 33.57 15.27
CA LYS A 162 -21.98 34.37 14.32
C LYS A 162 -23.02 35.29 14.98
N GLN A 163 -23.27 35.16 16.29
CA GLN A 163 -24.24 36.02 16.96
C GLN A 163 -23.62 37.39 17.26
N GLU A 164 -24.34 38.46 16.95
CA GLU A 164 -23.84 39.83 17.14
C GLU A 164 -23.45 40.14 18.59
N HIS A 165 -24.13 39.52 19.57
CA HIS A 165 -23.84 39.71 21.00
C HIS A 165 -22.56 39.02 21.48
N HIS A 166 -21.88 38.26 20.62
CA HIS A 166 -20.57 37.65 20.89
C HIS A 166 -19.44 38.27 20.05
N PHE A 167 -19.69 39.37 19.33
CA PHE A 167 -18.67 40.02 18.50
C PHE A 167 -17.56 40.69 19.32
N ASP A 168 -17.79 40.93 20.60
CA ASP A 168 -16.78 41.36 21.57
C ASP A 168 -15.75 40.25 21.89
N SER A 169 -16.11 38.98 21.72
CA SER A 169 -15.19 37.84 21.84
C SER A 169 -14.27 37.67 20.62
N TRP A 170 -14.46 38.43 19.53
CA TRP A 170 -13.60 38.35 18.35
C TRP A 170 -12.26 39.04 18.62
N VAL A 171 -11.20 38.25 18.83
CA VAL A 171 -9.86 38.74 19.13
C VAL A 171 -9.00 38.71 17.86
N GLY A 172 -8.44 39.87 17.48
CA GLY A 172 -7.52 39.98 16.33
C GLY A 172 -8.19 40.02 14.96
N TYR A 173 -9.51 39.82 14.88
CA TYR A 173 -10.30 39.84 13.64
C TYR A 173 -11.59 40.64 13.83
N SER A 174 -12.16 41.10 12.73
CA SER A 174 -13.44 41.79 12.67
C SER A 174 -14.44 41.04 11.79
N PRO A 175 -15.76 41.09 12.11
CA PRO A 175 -16.82 40.56 11.25
C PRO A 175 -16.70 40.98 9.78
N SER A 176 -16.24 42.21 9.51
CA SER A 176 -16.10 42.76 8.17
C SER A 176 -14.80 42.39 7.44
N ASP A 177 -13.86 41.70 8.09
CA ASP A 177 -12.60 41.31 7.44
C ASP A 177 -12.87 40.37 6.27
N SER A 178 -12.09 40.51 5.20
CA SER A 178 -12.25 39.69 4.00
C SER A 178 -11.81 38.26 4.26
N PHE A 179 -12.67 37.29 3.94
CA PHE A 179 -12.33 35.86 4.06
C PHE A 179 -11.10 35.51 3.22
N ASP A 180 -11.08 35.99 1.98
CA ASP A 180 -9.99 35.75 1.01
C ASP A 180 -8.66 36.34 1.50
N ALA A 181 -8.68 37.52 2.12
CA ALA A 181 -7.47 38.14 2.63
C ALA A 181 -6.88 37.39 3.84
N ILE A 182 -7.73 36.84 4.70
CA ILE A 182 -7.31 36.10 5.90
C ILE A 182 -6.82 34.69 5.53
N PHE A 183 -7.59 33.97 4.72
CA PHE A 183 -7.30 32.57 4.40
C PHE A 183 -6.43 32.40 3.14
N GLY A 184 -6.23 33.43 2.32
CA GLY A 184 -5.44 33.32 1.09
C GLY A 184 -6.07 32.43 0.03
N VAL A 185 -7.41 32.41 -0.04
CA VAL A 185 -8.20 31.62 -1.01
C VAL A 185 -9.13 32.51 -1.83
N THR A 186 -9.86 31.95 -2.78
CA THR A 186 -10.91 32.66 -3.55
C THR A 186 -12.27 32.09 -3.18
N TYR A 187 -12.93 32.70 -2.20
CA TYR A 187 -14.26 32.35 -1.70
C TYR A 187 -15.24 33.53 -1.85
N GLY A 188 -14.78 34.73 -1.48
CA GLY A 188 -15.53 35.98 -1.52
C GLY A 188 -16.22 36.33 -0.19
N GLY A 189 -16.59 37.60 -0.03
CA GLY A 189 -17.29 38.10 1.16
C GLY A 189 -16.40 38.31 2.38
N SER A 190 -17.05 38.62 3.49
CA SER A 190 -16.42 38.84 4.80
C SER A 190 -16.46 37.59 5.69
N LEU A 191 -15.74 37.62 6.81
CA LEU A 191 -15.79 36.56 7.83
C LEU A 191 -17.23 36.35 8.34
N ILE A 192 -18.02 37.41 8.51
CA ILE A 192 -19.42 37.26 8.94
C ILE A 192 -20.32 36.70 7.84
N ASP A 193 -20.05 37.00 6.56
CA ASP A 193 -20.77 36.38 5.43
C ASP A 193 -20.48 34.88 5.40
N ALA A 194 -19.22 34.48 5.57
CA ALA A 194 -18.78 33.08 5.66
C ALA A 194 -19.40 32.35 6.86
N ALA A 195 -19.40 32.95 8.05
CA ALA A 195 -20.03 32.37 9.24
C ALA A 195 -21.56 32.19 9.10
N ASN A 196 -22.20 33.03 8.27
CA ASN A 196 -23.63 32.96 7.96
C ASN A 196 -23.96 32.17 6.69
N ALA A 197 -22.96 31.65 5.98
CA ALA A 197 -23.14 30.93 4.73
C ALA A 197 -24.09 29.73 4.92
N LYS A 198 -24.88 29.43 3.88
CA LYS A 198 -25.81 28.29 3.88
C LYS A 198 -25.34 27.18 2.95
N GLY A 199 -25.72 25.95 3.24
CA GLY A 199 -25.37 24.78 2.43
C GLY A 199 -24.12 24.04 2.90
N GLY A 200 -23.70 23.06 2.09
CA GLY A 200 -22.57 22.16 2.33
C GLY A 200 -21.28 22.55 1.60
N LYS A 201 -20.33 21.61 1.52
CA LYS A 201 -19.04 21.78 0.82
C LYS A 201 -18.27 23.02 1.30
N GLU A 202 -17.81 23.87 0.39
CA GLU A 202 -17.08 25.11 0.67
C GLU A 202 -17.81 26.01 1.68
N ASN A 203 -19.14 26.11 1.63
CA ASN A 203 -19.90 26.93 2.57
C ASN A 203 -19.95 26.31 3.98
N ALA A 204 -19.91 24.98 4.08
CA ALA A 204 -19.77 24.32 5.37
C ALA A 204 -18.37 24.51 5.94
N LEU A 205 -17.33 24.33 5.11
CA LEU A 205 -15.96 24.61 5.50
C LEU A 205 -15.82 26.06 5.97
N ALA A 206 -16.32 27.03 5.21
CA ALA A 206 -16.21 28.46 5.55
C ALA A 206 -16.78 28.78 6.94
N ARG A 207 -17.95 28.23 7.28
CA ARG A 207 -18.52 28.39 8.63
C ARG A 207 -17.61 27.85 9.74
N HIS A 208 -17.13 26.62 9.58
CA HIS A 208 -16.28 25.98 10.59
C HIS A 208 -14.86 26.57 10.64
N ALA A 209 -14.35 27.07 9.52
CA ALA A 209 -13.06 27.74 9.43
C ALA A 209 -13.07 29.08 10.18
N VAL A 210 -14.13 29.88 10.03
CA VAL A 210 -14.26 31.13 10.82
C VAL A 210 -14.33 30.82 12.31
N ALA A 211 -15.12 29.82 12.71
CA ALA A 211 -15.19 29.40 14.11
C ALA A 211 -13.83 28.91 14.64
N ALA A 212 -13.13 28.08 13.87
CA ALA A 212 -11.81 27.57 14.22
C ALA A 212 -10.81 28.72 14.41
N LEU A 213 -10.78 29.67 13.46
CA LEU A 213 -9.89 30.83 13.50
C LEU A 213 -10.11 31.65 14.77
N LEU A 214 -11.39 31.91 15.12
CA LEU A 214 -11.75 32.70 16.27
C LEU A 214 -11.45 31.98 17.58
N ASN A 215 -11.76 30.68 17.68
CA ASN A 215 -11.34 29.87 18.82
C ASN A 215 -9.81 29.96 19.03
N ALA A 216 -9.01 29.69 17.99
CA ALA A 216 -7.55 29.72 18.05
C ALA A 216 -6.93 31.10 18.35
N SER A 217 -7.65 32.19 18.03
CA SER A 217 -7.20 33.56 18.28
C SER A 217 -7.59 34.12 19.64
N SER A 218 -8.50 33.43 20.33
CA SER A 218 -9.07 33.85 21.61
C SER A 218 -8.37 33.14 22.78
N SER A 219 -8.99 33.18 23.96
CA SER A 219 -8.52 32.44 25.14
C SER A 219 -8.97 30.97 25.20
N VAL A 220 -9.73 30.50 24.19
CA VAL A 220 -10.18 29.10 24.10
C VAL A 220 -8.95 28.19 23.92
N ASP A 221 -8.86 27.10 24.69
CA ASP A 221 -7.84 26.05 24.49
C ASP A 221 -8.16 25.21 23.24
N TYR A 222 -7.98 25.85 22.08
CA TYR A 222 -8.24 25.29 20.77
C TYR A 222 -7.00 24.58 20.24
N TYR A 223 -7.23 23.43 19.60
CA TYR A 223 -6.18 22.53 19.16
C TYR A 223 -5.27 23.11 18.06
N TYR A 224 -5.87 23.76 17.06
CA TYR A 224 -5.13 24.29 15.91
C TYR A 224 -4.69 25.72 16.16
N THR A 225 -3.47 26.09 15.72
CA THR A 225 -3.09 27.51 15.66
C THR A 225 -3.80 28.21 14.50
N THR A 226 -3.86 29.54 14.52
CA THR A 226 -4.40 30.31 13.40
C THR A 226 -3.69 30.02 12.07
N ASN A 227 -2.37 29.76 12.13
CA ASN A 227 -1.57 29.40 10.96
C ASN A 227 -1.92 28.00 10.42
N ASP A 228 -2.14 27.02 11.30
CA ASP A 228 -2.57 25.67 10.88
C ASP A 228 -3.92 25.73 10.17
N ILE A 229 -4.87 26.48 10.74
CA ILE A 229 -6.21 26.65 10.17
C ILE A 229 -6.13 27.27 8.78
N VAL A 230 -5.31 28.33 8.60
CA VAL A 230 -5.10 28.95 7.29
C VAL A 230 -4.52 27.95 6.29
N ASN A 231 -3.48 27.20 6.66
CA ASN A 231 -2.87 26.20 5.78
C ASN A 231 -3.85 25.08 5.40
N MET A 232 -4.66 24.62 6.35
CA MET A 232 -5.68 23.58 6.12
C MET A 232 -6.77 24.08 5.17
N VAL A 233 -7.25 25.32 5.32
CA VAL A 233 -8.21 25.93 4.40
C VAL A 233 -7.60 26.08 3.00
N GLN A 234 -6.36 26.56 2.89
CA GLN A 234 -5.66 26.66 1.61
C GLN A 234 -5.52 25.30 0.91
N ALA A 235 -5.15 24.26 1.66
CA ALA A 235 -5.06 22.90 1.16
C ALA A 235 -6.41 22.41 0.63
N ALA A 236 -7.49 22.62 1.39
CA ALA A 236 -8.86 22.24 1.00
C ALA A 236 -9.32 22.91 -0.31
N PHE A 237 -9.01 24.20 -0.49
CA PHE A 237 -9.32 24.93 -1.73
C PHE A 237 -8.45 24.49 -2.91
N ALA A 238 -7.20 24.09 -2.66
CA ALA A 238 -6.29 23.62 -3.70
C ALA A 238 -6.65 22.20 -4.19
N ASN A 239 -7.08 21.31 -3.30
CA ASN A 239 -7.37 19.91 -3.62
C ASN A 239 -8.88 19.61 -3.81
N GLY A 240 -9.77 20.54 -3.43
CA GLY A 240 -11.22 20.38 -3.50
C GLY A 240 -11.84 19.52 -2.38
N ASP A 241 -11.05 19.11 -1.39
CA ASP A 241 -11.50 18.35 -0.22
C ASP A 241 -12.00 19.28 0.90
N PHE A 242 -13.19 19.83 0.68
CA PHE A 242 -13.83 20.69 1.66
C PHE A 242 -14.38 19.92 2.86
N ASN A 243 -14.85 18.69 2.66
CA ASN A 243 -15.53 17.94 3.72
C ASN A 243 -14.52 17.42 4.75
N GLY A 244 -13.38 16.87 4.32
CA GLY A 244 -12.36 16.37 5.24
C GLY A 244 -11.88 17.46 6.20
N THR A 245 -11.52 18.64 5.66
CA THR A 245 -11.09 19.78 6.49
C THR A 245 -12.22 20.32 7.38
N LYS A 246 -13.45 20.37 6.86
CA LYS A 246 -14.62 20.82 7.62
C LYS A 246 -14.91 19.90 8.80
N ASP A 247 -14.82 18.59 8.62
CA ASP A 247 -15.07 17.60 9.69
C ASP A 247 -14.02 17.72 10.81
N MET A 248 -12.76 17.99 10.46
CA MET A 248 -11.70 18.24 11.44
C MET A 248 -11.95 19.51 12.27
N PHE A 249 -12.42 20.59 11.65
CA PHE A 249 -12.80 21.80 12.38
C PHE A 249 -14.09 21.65 13.17
N GLU A 250 -15.09 20.92 12.66
CA GLU A 250 -16.33 20.64 13.38
C GLU A 250 -16.06 19.93 14.70
N TYR A 251 -15.29 18.84 14.65
CA TYR A 251 -14.93 18.09 15.84
C TYR A 251 -14.36 18.98 16.95
N GLN A 252 -13.40 19.86 16.60
CA GLN A 252 -12.77 20.76 17.57
C GLN A 252 -13.71 21.86 18.05
N ASN A 253 -14.51 22.45 17.14
CA ASN A 253 -15.47 23.51 17.47
C ASN A 253 -16.62 23.05 18.39
N GLU A 254 -16.77 21.73 18.59
CA GLU A 254 -17.83 21.12 19.39
C GLU A 254 -17.35 20.52 20.72
N LEU A 255 -16.09 20.76 21.11
CA LEU A 255 -15.53 20.26 22.38
C LEU A 255 -16.04 20.98 23.64
N GLY A 256 -16.77 22.08 23.47
CA GLY A 256 -17.39 22.83 24.57
C GLY A 256 -16.83 24.25 24.67
N CYS A 257 -17.73 25.23 24.72
CA CYS A 257 -17.35 26.64 24.70
C CYS A 257 -17.10 27.17 26.12
N PRO A 258 -15.90 27.70 26.44
CA PRO A 258 -15.60 28.28 27.75
C PRO A 258 -16.04 29.75 27.86
N LEU A 259 -16.42 30.36 26.74
CA LEU A 259 -16.82 31.75 26.66
C LEU A 259 -18.32 31.89 26.95
N ASN A 260 -18.70 32.97 27.66
CA ASN A 260 -20.09 33.27 28.00
C ASN A 260 -20.78 34.14 26.94
#